data_AF-A0A6L7MEI3-F1
#
_entry.id   AF-A0A6L7MEI3-F1
#
_cell.length_a   1.000
_cell.length_b   1.000
_cell.length_c   1.000
_cell.angle_alpha   90.00
_cell.angle_beta   90.00
_cell.angle_gamma   90.00
#
_symmetry.space_group_name_H-M   'P 1'
#
loop_
_entity.id
_entity.type
_entity.pdbx_description
1 polymer ?
#
loop_
_entity_poly.entity_id
_entity_poly.type
_entity_poly.pdbx_seq_one_letter_code
_entity_poly.pdbx_strand_id
1 'polypeptide(L)'
;MNDTIEPAQNTMASEGRQECRMDLIRDVLMLSPVIVYWSGWMFGLVIVAPIVLLLCRARWLDVAVVTATSIAVVTLMPLWHAQVGYVRMIGLPHIVVWTPLAIYLYRRRRHFMTPGLVRWTMAALMATIVVSLGFDYVDALRYLLGERAPLV
;
A
#
# COMPACT_ATOMS: atom_id res chain seq x y z
N MET A 1 43.52 29.49 16.19
CA MET A 1 43.89 29.35 14.76
C MET A 1 43.57 27.92 14.35
N ASN A 2 42.28 27.59 14.23
CA ASN A 2 41.82 26.23 13.94
C ASN A 2 40.39 26.24 13.35
N ASP A 3 40.17 26.90 12.21
CA ASP A 3 38.82 27.10 11.63
C ASP A 3 38.73 26.87 10.11
N THR A 4 39.62 26.08 9.49
CA THR A 4 39.64 25.97 8.01
C THR A 4 39.53 24.55 7.43
N ILE A 5 39.32 23.51 8.25
CA ILE A 5 39.15 22.12 7.80
C ILE A 5 37.74 21.60 8.13
N GLU A 6 36.68 22.26 7.70
CA GLU A 6 35.30 21.79 7.94
C GLU A 6 34.33 21.82 6.73
N PRO A 7 34.49 22.65 5.67
CA PRO A 7 33.49 22.67 4.60
C PRO A 7 33.59 21.47 3.63
N ALA A 8 34.78 20.93 3.40
CA ALA A 8 34.99 19.89 2.38
C ALA A 8 34.45 18.52 2.79
N GLN A 9 34.55 18.14 4.08
CA GLN A 9 34.03 16.86 4.57
C GLN A 9 32.50 16.82 4.62
N ASN A 10 31.86 17.93 4.99
CA ASN A 10 30.40 18.03 4.97
C ASN A 10 29.83 17.99 3.54
N THR A 11 30.58 18.53 2.56
CA THR A 11 30.15 18.52 1.16
C THR A 11 30.21 17.09 0.58
N MET A 12 31.32 16.36 0.76
CA MET A 12 31.42 14.97 0.28
C MET A 12 30.46 14.00 1.00
N ALA A 13 30.20 14.20 2.30
CA ALA A 13 29.20 13.41 3.02
C ALA A 13 27.76 13.71 2.58
N SER A 14 27.49 14.96 2.14
CA SER A 14 26.20 15.34 1.56
C SER A 14 26.02 14.83 0.14
N GLU A 15 27.07 14.83 -0.68
CA GLU A 15 27.08 14.30 -2.05
C GLU A 15 26.90 12.79 -2.05
N GLY A 16 27.66 12.04 -1.24
CA GLY A 16 27.48 10.58 -1.13
C GLY A 16 26.12 10.17 -0.57
N ARG A 17 25.53 10.99 0.32
CA ARG A 17 24.15 10.79 0.80
C ARG A 17 23.12 11.15 -0.27
N GLN A 18 23.40 12.13 -1.12
CA GLN A 18 22.53 12.54 -2.22
C GLN A 18 22.57 11.50 -3.37
N GLU A 19 23.74 10.96 -3.69
CA GLU A 19 23.93 9.87 -4.65
C GLU A 19 23.25 8.59 -4.17
N CYS A 20 23.51 8.13 -2.94
CA CYS A 20 22.82 6.97 -2.35
C CYS A 20 21.30 7.15 -2.31
N ARG A 21 20.81 8.38 -2.05
CA ARG A 21 19.37 8.67 -2.08
C ARG A 21 18.80 8.69 -3.50
N MET A 22 19.55 9.16 -4.50
CA MET A 22 19.13 9.08 -5.89
C MET A 22 19.15 7.65 -6.43
N ASP A 23 20.14 6.85 -6.03
CA ASP A 23 20.24 5.44 -6.41
C ASP A 23 19.13 4.62 -5.77
N LEU A 24 18.78 4.88 -4.50
CA LEU A 24 17.57 4.33 -3.86
C LEU A 24 16.29 4.67 -4.64
N ILE A 25 16.14 5.93 -5.08
CA ILE A 25 14.97 6.36 -5.87
C ILE A 25 14.97 5.68 -7.24
N ARG A 26 16.14 5.56 -7.88
CA ARG A 26 16.30 4.86 -9.17
C ARG A 26 16.01 3.37 -9.02
N ASP A 27 16.43 2.71 -7.96
CA ASP A 27 16.16 1.30 -7.68
C ASP A 27 14.67 1.05 -7.43
N VAL A 28 13.97 1.98 -6.79
CA VAL A 28 12.50 1.96 -6.66
C VAL A 28 11.80 2.21 -8.00
N LEU A 29 12.40 3.00 -8.89
CA LEU A 29 11.90 3.22 -10.27
C LEU A 29 12.24 2.05 -11.21
N MET A 30 13.24 1.22 -10.87
CA MET A 30 13.57 -0.04 -11.55
C MET A 30 12.59 -1.16 -11.18
N LEU A 31 11.81 -1.00 -10.10
CA LEU A 31 10.63 -1.81 -9.84
C LEU A 31 9.64 -1.59 -10.99
N SER A 32 9.10 -2.69 -11.56
CA SER A 32 8.22 -2.63 -12.74
C SER A 32 7.25 -1.44 -12.66
N PRO A 33 7.22 -0.54 -13.68
CA PRO A 33 6.43 0.70 -13.61
C PRO A 33 4.95 0.41 -13.33
N VAL A 34 4.46 -0.76 -13.75
CA VAL A 34 3.12 -1.26 -13.44
C VAL A 34 2.84 -1.34 -11.94
N ILE A 35 3.81 -1.83 -11.14
CA ILE A 35 3.66 -1.99 -9.69
C ILE A 35 3.62 -0.63 -9.00
N VAL A 36 4.42 0.33 -9.46
CA VAL A 36 4.44 1.71 -8.92
C VAL A 36 3.10 2.40 -9.20
N TYR A 37 2.60 2.35 -10.43
CA TYR A 37 1.30 2.90 -10.78
C TYR A 37 0.15 2.21 -10.02
N TRP A 38 0.20 0.88 -9.89
CA TRP A 38 -0.81 0.11 -9.16
C TRP A 38 -0.82 0.44 -7.67
N SER A 39 0.36 0.54 -7.04
CA SER A 39 0.49 0.92 -5.63
C SER A 39 -0.01 2.34 -5.38
N GLY A 40 0.32 3.28 -6.27
CA GLY A 40 -0.18 4.65 -6.22
C GLY A 40 -1.70 4.73 -6.37
N TRP A 41 -2.27 3.94 -7.29
CA TRP A 41 -3.71 3.81 -7.45
C TRP A 41 -4.38 3.29 -6.17
N MET A 42 -3.86 2.21 -5.58
CA MET A 42 -4.38 1.65 -4.32
C MET A 42 -4.31 2.67 -3.18
N PHE A 43 -3.18 3.36 -3.02
CA PHE A 43 -3.02 4.36 -1.96
C PHE A 43 -4.01 5.52 -2.12
N GLY A 44 -4.18 6.01 -3.36
CA GLY A 44 -5.20 7.00 -3.68
C GLY A 44 -6.61 6.51 -3.34
N LEU A 45 -6.95 5.27 -3.71
CA LEU A 45 -8.27 4.69 -3.46
C LEU A 45 -8.58 4.54 -1.97
N VAL A 46 -7.60 4.13 -1.16
CA VAL A 46 -7.70 3.97 0.30
C VAL A 46 -7.99 5.29 1.02
N ILE A 47 -7.51 6.41 0.48
CA ILE A 47 -7.75 7.76 1.00
C ILE A 47 -9.05 8.35 0.47
N VAL A 48 -9.31 8.20 -0.84
CA VAL A 48 -10.49 8.76 -1.49
C VAL A 48 -11.78 8.06 -1.02
N ALA A 49 -11.74 6.74 -0.79
CA ALA A 49 -12.91 5.98 -0.34
C ALA A 49 -13.57 6.54 0.92
N PRO A 50 -12.89 6.70 2.07
CA PRO A 50 -13.52 7.25 3.28
C PRO A 50 -14.01 8.69 3.08
N ILE A 51 -13.31 9.51 2.29
CA ILE A 51 -13.72 10.89 1.98
C ILE A 51 -15.03 10.91 1.20
N VAL A 52 -15.16 10.09 0.15
CA VAL A 52 -16.38 9.99 -0.64
C VAL A 52 -17.54 9.45 0.20
N LEU A 53 -17.29 8.45 1.04
CA LEU A 53 -18.31 7.92 1.95
C LEU A 53 -18.79 8.99 2.95
N LEU A 54 -17.89 9.84 3.45
CA LEU A 54 -18.21 10.94 4.37
C LEU A 54 -19.05 12.03 3.67
N LEU A 55 -18.62 12.45 2.47
CA LEU A 55 -19.30 13.48 1.67
C LEU A 55 -20.71 13.05 1.26
N CYS A 56 -20.89 11.78 0.89
CA CYS A 56 -22.19 11.24 0.47
C CYS A 56 -23.08 10.79 1.65
N ARG A 57 -22.75 11.13 2.91
CA ARG A 57 -23.48 10.74 4.13
C ARG A 57 -23.78 9.24 4.19
N ALA A 58 -22.80 8.41 3.84
CA ALA A 58 -22.90 6.98 4.04
C ALA A 58 -23.11 6.64 5.53
N ARG A 59 -23.55 5.42 5.83
CA ARG A 59 -23.78 5.02 7.23
C ARG A 59 -22.46 5.11 8.00
N TRP A 60 -22.50 5.66 9.22
CA TRP A 60 -21.32 5.80 10.08
C TRP A 60 -20.52 4.51 10.25
N LEU A 61 -21.19 3.36 10.28
CA LEU A 61 -20.53 2.04 10.33
C LEU A 61 -19.70 1.73 9.07
N ASP A 62 -20.15 2.14 7.87
CA ASP A 62 -19.34 1.97 6.64
C ASP A 62 -18.08 2.84 6.70
N VAL A 63 -18.28 4.11 7.06
CA VAL A 63 -17.18 5.09 7.18
C VAL A 63 -16.17 4.60 8.22
N ALA A 64 -16.63 4.12 9.38
CA ALA A 64 -15.78 3.63 10.45
C ALA A 64 -14.98 2.39 10.02
N VAL A 65 -15.62 1.39 9.39
CA VAL A 65 -14.92 0.17 8.97
C VAL A 65 -13.93 0.45 7.85
N VAL A 66 -14.31 1.23 6.83
CA VAL A 66 -13.39 1.58 5.74
C VAL A 66 -12.22 2.41 6.28
N THR A 67 -12.49 3.46 7.08
CA THR A 67 -11.45 4.31 7.66
C THR A 67 -10.52 3.52 8.60
N ALA A 68 -11.07 2.69 9.49
CA ALA A 68 -10.26 1.87 10.39
C ALA A 68 -9.37 0.89 9.63
N THR A 69 -9.89 0.28 8.56
CA THR A 69 -9.08 -0.63 7.74
C THR A 69 -8.02 0.13 6.94
N SER A 70 -8.34 1.31 6.40
CA SER A 70 -7.37 2.19 5.74
C SER A 70 -6.23 2.56 6.69
N ILE A 71 -6.54 2.99 7.91
CA ILE A 71 -5.54 3.33 8.93
C ILE A 71 -4.71 2.10 9.29
N ALA A 72 -5.36 0.94 9.50
CA ALA A 72 -4.67 -0.31 9.79
C ALA A 72 -3.67 -0.67 8.68
N VAL A 73 -4.05 -0.62 7.40
CA VAL A 73 -3.13 -0.89 6.28
C VAL A 73 -1.97 0.11 6.27
N VAL A 74 -2.24 1.42 6.37
CA VAL A 74 -1.21 2.46 6.30
C VAL A 74 -0.22 2.39 7.47
N THR A 75 -0.64 1.89 8.63
CA THR A 75 0.20 1.82 9.84
C THR A 75 0.88 0.47 10.02
N LEU A 76 0.17 -0.63 9.81
CA LEU A 76 0.73 -1.98 9.92
C LEU A 76 1.79 -2.24 8.85
N MET A 77 1.64 -1.66 7.66
CA MET A 77 2.60 -1.89 6.57
C MET A 77 4.02 -1.40 6.90
N PRO A 78 4.26 -0.11 7.21
CA PRO A 78 5.59 0.36 7.57
C PRO A 78 6.19 -0.38 8.77
N LEU A 79 5.34 -0.71 9.75
CA LEU A 79 5.76 -1.44 10.95
C LEU A 79 6.19 -2.88 10.63
N TRP A 80 5.45 -3.58 9.79
CA TRP A 80 5.79 -4.94 9.36
C TRP A 80 7.04 -4.95 8.46
N HIS A 81 7.14 -3.98 7.54
CA HIS A 81 8.34 -3.76 6.72
C HIS A 81 9.58 -3.53 7.58
N ALA A 82 9.47 -2.76 8.66
CA ALA A 82 10.58 -2.50 9.58
C ALA A 82 11.03 -3.75 10.37
N GLN A 83 10.13 -4.73 10.59
CA GLN A 83 10.43 -5.92 11.39
C GLN A 83 10.93 -7.12 10.56
N VAL A 84 10.41 -7.30 9.34
CA VAL A 84 10.65 -8.53 8.55
C VAL A 84 11.60 -8.28 7.35
N GLY A 85 11.86 -7.02 6.98
CA GLY A 85 12.69 -6.65 5.83
C GLY A 85 11.96 -6.81 4.49
N TYR A 86 12.58 -6.34 3.40
CA TYR A 86 12.08 -6.43 2.00
C TYR A 86 12.09 -7.87 1.44
N VAL A 87 11.71 -8.86 2.22
CA VAL A 87 11.50 -10.22 1.73
C VAL A 87 10.13 -10.29 1.05
N ARG A 88 10.02 -11.13 0.00
CA ARG A 88 8.85 -11.34 -0.89
C ARG A 88 7.51 -11.69 -0.20
N MET A 89 7.43 -11.65 1.14
CA MET A 89 6.22 -11.83 1.94
C MET A 89 5.35 -10.56 2.04
N ILE A 90 5.46 -9.61 1.11
CA ILE A 90 4.66 -8.36 1.13
C ILE A 90 3.15 -8.65 1.07
N GLY A 91 2.75 -9.79 0.48
CA GLY A 91 1.34 -10.19 0.36
C GLY A 91 0.70 -10.75 1.63
N LEU A 92 1.46 -11.14 2.66
CA LEU A 92 0.89 -11.85 3.81
C LEU A 92 0.07 -10.93 4.73
N PRO A 93 0.56 -9.74 5.12
CA PRO A 93 -0.27 -8.77 5.84
C PRO A 93 -1.41 -8.25 4.97
N HIS A 94 -1.20 -8.17 3.65
CA HIS A 94 -2.25 -7.81 2.70
C HIS A 94 -3.43 -8.81 2.78
N ILE A 95 -3.18 -10.11 2.67
CA ILE A 95 -4.24 -11.12 2.76
C ILE A 95 -4.99 -11.02 4.09
N VAL A 96 -4.28 -10.86 5.22
CA VAL A 96 -4.90 -10.82 6.55
C VAL A 96 -5.83 -9.61 6.73
N VAL A 97 -5.45 -8.45 6.19
CA VAL A 97 -6.23 -7.20 6.37
C VAL A 97 -7.31 -7.04 5.28
N TRP A 98 -7.00 -7.39 4.04
CA TRP A 98 -7.90 -7.19 2.90
C TRP A 98 -8.98 -8.26 2.77
N THR A 99 -8.72 -9.51 3.20
CA THR A 99 -9.72 -10.59 3.12
C THR A 99 -10.98 -10.32 3.97
N PRO A 100 -10.86 -9.93 5.25
CA PRO A 100 -12.02 -9.55 6.05
C PRO A 100 -12.79 -8.36 5.45
N LEU A 101 -12.08 -7.36 4.92
CA LEU A 101 -12.70 -6.20 4.28
C LEU A 101 -13.44 -6.58 3.00
N ALA A 102 -12.86 -7.46 2.17
CA ALA A 102 -13.50 -7.97 0.96
C ALA A 102 -14.79 -8.72 1.29
N ILE A 103 -14.76 -9.61 2.28
CA ILE A 103 -15.95 -10.35 2.75
C ILE A 103 -17.01 -9.38 3.27
N TYR A 104 -16.60 -8.37 4.04
CA TYR A 104 -17.50 -7.35 4.58
C TYR A 104 -18.20 -6.56 3.46
N LEU A 105 -17.43 -6.02 2.52
CA LEU A 105 -17.95 -5.29 1.37
C LEU A 105 -18.86 -6.18 0.51
N TYR A 106 -18.46 -7.43 0.28
CA TYR A 106 -19.26 -8.41 -0.47
C TYR A 106 -20.60 -8.68 0.22
N ARG A 107 -20.64 -8.90 1.54
CA ARG A 107 -21.91 -9.09 2.27
C ARG A 107 -22.77 -7.84 2.25
N ARG A 108 -22.15 -6.65 2.26
CA ARG A 108 -22.86 -5.38 2.31
C ARG A 108 -23.29 -4.85 0.94
N ARG A 109 -22.81 -5.45 -0.17
CA ARG A 109 -23.14 -5.08 -1.57
C ARG A 109 -24.64 -4.94 -1.86
N ARG A 110 -25.48 -5.77 -1.22
CA ARG A 110 -26.95 -5.75 -1.40
C ARG A 110 -27.64 -4.61 -0.64
N HIS A 111 -27.01 -4.09 0.41
CA HIS A 111 -27.54 -2.99 1.22
C HIS A 111 -27.20 -1.60 0.67
N PHE A 112 -26.26 -1.51 -0.28
CA PHE A 112 -25.90 -0.27 -0.97
C PHE A 112 -26.83 0.06 -2.14
N MET A 113 -28.14 -0.20 -1.98
CA MET A 113 -29.18 0.21 -2.95
C MET A 113 -29.38 1.73 -3.04
N THR A 114 -28.38 2.53 -2.65
CA THR A 114 -28.28 3.94 -2.98
C THR A 114 -27.68 4.09 -4.38
N PRO A 115 -28.42 4.60 -5.38
CA PRO A 115 -27.83 4.96 -6.67
C PRO A 115 -26.89 6.16 -6.47
N GLY A 116 -25.63 6.06 -6.91
CA GLY A 116 -24.69 7.19 -6.84
C GLY A 116 -23.21 6.82 -6.79
N LEU A 117 -22.41 7.85 -6.52
CA LEU A 117 -20.94 7.82 -6.44
C LEU A 117 -20.42 6.79 -5.43
N VAL A 118 -21.09 6.63 -4.28
CA VAL A 118 -20.71 5.65 -3.23
C VAL A 118 -20.68 4.22 -3.76
N ARG A 119 -21.67 3.83 -4.56
CA ARG A 119 -21.74 2.48 -5.13
C ARG A 119 -20.55 2.21 -6.05
N TRP A 120 -20.21 3.18 -6.90
CA TRP A 120 -19.06 3.08 -7.81
C TRP A 120 -17.74 3.05 -7.05
N THR A 121 -17.58 3.88 -6.02
CA THR A 121 -16.37 3.87 -5.18
C THR A 121 -16.22 2.56 -4.43
N MET A 122 -17.29 2.00 -3.86
CA MET A 122 -17.24 0.70 -3.18
C MET A 122 -17.01 -0.46 -4.15
N ALA A 123 -17.61 -0.43 -5.34
CA ALA A 123 -17.36 -1.42 -6.37
C ALA A 123 -15.91 -1.37 -6.87
N ALA A 124 -15.37 -0.16 -7.10
CA ALA A 124 -13.97 0.04 -7.44
C ALA A 124 -13.03 -0.45 -6.33
N LEU A 125 -13.34 -0.12 -5.07
CA LEU A 125 -12.60 -0.62 -3.90
C LEU A 125 -12.61 -2.14 -3.85
N MET A 126 -13.79 -2.76 -3.96
CA MET A 126 -13.92 -4.21 -3.95
C MET A 126 -13.17 -4.87 -5.12
N ALA A 127 -13.29 -4.35 -6.34
CA ALA A 127 -12.57 -4.87 -7.50
C ALA A 127 -11.05 -4.77 -7.32
N THR A 128 -10.58 -3.62 -6.84
CA THR A 128 -9.14 -3.37 -6.61
C THR A 128 -8.62 -4.31 -5.52
N ILE A 129 -9.37 -4.50 -4.43
CA ILE A 129 -9.02 -5.45 -3.37
C ILE A 129 -8.92 -6.88 -3.90
N VAL A 130 -9.89 -7.33 -4.70
CA VAL A 130 -9.88 -8.70 -5.26
C VAL A 130 -8.69 -8.92 -6.17
N VAL A 131 -8.35 -7.95 -7.02
CA VAL A 131 -7.18 -8.03 -7.90
C VAL A 131 -5.88 -8.09 -7.08
N SER A 132 -5.73 -7.23 -6.06
CA SER A 132 -4.56 -7.28 -5.18
C SER A 132 -4.46 -8.59 -4.41
N LEU A 133 -5.57 -9.09 -3.86
CA LEU A 133 -5.61 -10.41 -3.24
C LEU A 133 -5.13 -11.50 -4.21
N GLY A 134 -5.54 -11.43 -5.47
CA GLY A 134 -5.10 -12.38 -6.50
C GLY A 134 -3.57 -12.40 -6.65
N PHE A 135 -2.94 -11.23 -6.73
CA PHE A 135 -1.49 -11.12 -6.76
C PHE A 135 -0.85 -11.66 -5.48
N ASP A 136 -1.37 -11.27 -4.31
CA ASP A 136 -0.85 -11.69 -3.01
C ASP A 136 -0.95 -13.22 -2.81
N TYR A 137 -2.04 -13.84 -3.25
CA TYR A 137 -2.22 -15.30 -3.19
C TYR A 137 -1.28 -16.04 -4.14
N VAL A 138 -1.04 -15.52 -5.35
CA VAL A 138 -0.08 -16.10 -6.30
C VAL A 138 1.33 -16.05 -5.72
N ASP A 139 1.72 -14.92 -5.12
CA ASP A 139 3.03 -14.77 -4.49
C ASP A 139 3.16 -15.62 -3.21
N ALA A 140 2.10 -15.73 -2.40
CA ALA A 140 2.07 -16.63 -1.26
C ALA A 140 2.18 -18.10 -1.68
N LEU A 141 1.51 -18.50 -2.76
CA LEU A 141 1.58 -19.86 -3.29
C LEU A 141 2.96 -20.18 -3.86
N ARG A 142 3.58 -19.24 -4.61
CA ARG A 142 4.97 -19.37 -5.09
C ARG A 142 5.97 -19.48 -3.95
N TYR A 143 5.76 -18.69 -2.88
CA TYR A 143 6.57 -18.78 -1.68
C TYR A 143 6.44 -20.15 -0.98
N LEU A 144 5.21 -20.66 -0.85
CA LEU A 144 4.94 -21.99 -0.28
C LEU A 144 5.50 -23.13 -1.15
N LEU A 145 5.51 -22.97 -2.47
CA LEU A 145 6.11 -23.90 -3.44
C LEU A 145 7.65 -23.90 -3.40
N GLY A 146 8.28 -23.08 -2.56
CA GLY A 146 9.71 -23.11 -2.33
C GLY A 146 10.55 -22.29 -3.31
N GLU A 147 9.93 -21.59 -4.26
CA GLU A 147 10.59 -20.59 -5.10
C GLU A 147 10.89 -19.32 -4.26
N ARG A 148 11.89 -19.41 -3.39
CA ARG A 148 12.40 -18.31 -2.56
C ARG A 148 13.33 -17.36 -3.33
N ALA A 149 13.41 -17.51 -4.66
CA ALA A 149 14.29 -16.70 -5.50
C ALA A 149 14.00 -15.20 -5.28
N PRO A 150 14.98 -14.36 -4.98
CA PRO A 150 14.73 -12.93 -4.88
C PRO A 150 14.21 -12.40 -6.23
N LEU A 151 13.26 -11.46 -6.21
CA LEU A 151 12.93 -10.65 -7.39
C LEU A 151 14.09 -9.66 -7.57
N VAL A 152 15.20 -10.14 -8.13
CA VAL A 152 16.28 -9.33 -8.71
C VAL A 152 16.38 -9.73 -10.16
#